data_AF-A0A453DN82-F1
#
_entry.id   AF-A0A453DN82-F1
#
_cell.length_a   1.000
_cell.length_b   1.000
_cell.length_c   1.000
_cell.angle_alpha   90.00
_cell.angle_beta   90.00
_cell.angle_gamma   90.00
#
_symmetry.space_group_name_H-M   'P 1'
#
loop_
_entity.id
_entity.type
_entity.pdbx_description
1 polymer ?
#
loop_
_entity_poly.entity_id
_entity_poly.type
_entity_poly.pdbx_seq_one_letter_code
_entity_poly.pdbx_strand_id
1 'polypeptide(L)'
;GFSGFAAMLTPEQAKQLAEVPEVISVEKNKIHTTATTRSWDFLGLNYQMTGTSSGLLKGSNYGEDVIIGVVDTGIWPESRSFSDEGYGPIPSRWKGKCQLGPDWGSNNCTRKIIGARFYTAGVLDKHLKADTLSPRDRNGHGTHCASTAAGSIVEAASFNGLAEGVARGGAPRARIAVYKSGWGSGSFSTASVLAAIDDAIHDGVDVLSLSIGGRGQVAFGALHAVQKGITVVYAAGNDGPRPQTVGNISPWVITVAASKVDRSFPTVITLGNKQQIVGQSLYYQAKNSSGSSFAGLLVGQG
;
A
#
# COMPACT_ATOMS: atom_id res chain seq x y z
N GLY A 1 13.27 17.29 -7.78
CA GLY A 1 11.87 17.75 -7.84
C GLY A 1 11.62 18.42 -9.17
N PHE A 2 10.39 18.81 -9.47
CA PHE A 2 10.11 19.70 -10.61
C PHE A 2 10.01 21.15 -10.13
N SER A 3 10.46 22.10 -10.96
CA SER A 3 10.26 23.53 -10.73
C SER A 3 9.00 23.97 -11.46
N GLY A 4 7.94 24.29 -10.72
CA GLY A 4 6.66 24.69 -11.31
C GLY A 4 5.64 25.09 -10.25
N PHE A 5 4.61 25.81 -10.68
CA PHE A 5 3.52 26.32 -9.84
C PHE A 5 2.18 26.20 -10.58
N ALA A 6 1.08 26.37 -9.85
CA ALA A 6 -0.26 26.48 -10.43
C ALA A 6 -0.80 27.89 -10.19
N ALA A 7 -1.43 28.48 -11.20
CA ALA A 7 -2.05 29.80 -11.12
C ALA A 7 -3.37 29.83 -11.90
N MET A 8 -4.29 30.71 -11.50
CA MET A 8 -5.45 31.07 -12.31
C MET A 8 -5.04 32.22 -13.23
N LEU A 9 -5.19 32.02 -14.54
CA LEU A 9 -4.78 32.97 -15.58
C LEU A 9 -5.90 33.09 -16.62
N THR A 10 -6.07 34.28 -17.22
CA THR A 10 -6.84 34.40 -18.46
C THR A 10 -6.09 33.74 -19.63
N PRO A 11 -6.74 33.43 -20.76
CA PRO A 11 -6.06 32.89 -21.94
C PRO A 11 -4.88 33.76 -22.41
N GLU A 12 -5.02 35.08 -22.31
CA GLU A 12 -4.01 36.07 -22.70
C GLU A 12 -2.81 36.04 -21.74
N GLN A 13 -3.09 35.99 -20.42
CA GLN A 13 -2.05 35.88 -19.39
C GLN A 13 -1.30 34.54 -19.48
N ALA A 14 -1.99 33.44 -19.77
CA ALA A 14 -1.38 32.14 -19.98
C ALA A 14 -0.48 32.13 -21.22
N LYS A 15 -0.89 32.82 -22.30
CA LYS A 15 -0.06 32.97 -23.50
C LYS A 15 1.18 33.83 -23.23
N GLN A 16 1.03 34.99 -22.58
CA GLN A 16 2.16 35.83 -22.19
C GLN A 16 3.15 35.09 -21.29
N LEU A 17 2.66 34.29 -20.34
CA LEU A 17 3.51 33.48 -19.46
C LEU A 17 4.25 32.38 -20.23
N ALA A 18 3.65 31.81 -21.28
CA ALA A 18 4.30 30.82 -22.14
C ALA A 18 5.38 31.40 -23.08
N GLU A 19 5.43 32.72 -23.24
CA GLU A 19 6.46 33.44 -24.02
C GLU A 19 7.67 33.87 -23.15
N VAL A 20 7.63 33.63 -21.83
CA VAL A 20 8.73 33.93 -20.90
C VAL A 20 9.86 32.89 -21.06
N PRO A 21 11.13 33.28 -21.30
CA PRO A 21 12.24 32.35 -21.59
C PRO A 21 12.48 31.27 -20.52
N GLU A 22 12.18 31.57 -19.26
CA GLU A 22 12.32 30.67 -18.12
C GLU A 22 11.17 29.65 -17.97
N VAL A 23 10.09 29.78 -18.75
CA VAL A 23 8.90 28.93 -18.67
C VAL A 23 8.95 27.83 -19.73
N ILE A 24 9.25 26.60 -19.28
CA ILE A 24 9.41 25.43 -20.17
C ILE A 24 8.07 24.99 -20.80
N SER A 25 6.96 25.10 -20.07
CA SER A 25 5.62 24.74 -20.56
C SER A 25 4.50 25.38 -19.73
N VAL A 26 3.38 25.66 -20.38
CA VAL A 26 2.12 26.06 -19.73
C VAL A 26 1.02 25.10 -20.17
N GLU A 27 0.51 24.28 -19.24
CA GLU A 27 -0.62 23.38 -19.50
C GLU A 27 -1.89 23.88 -18.82
N LYS A 28 -3.02 23.79 -19.53
CA LYS A 28 -4.35 24.04 -18.96
C LYS A 28 -4.69 22.95 -17.94
N ASN A 29 -5.17 23.35 -16.77
CA ASN A 29 -5.68 22.42 -15.76
C ASN A 29 -6.74 21.49 -16.34
N LYS A 30 -6.56 20.18 -16.17
CA LYS A 30 -7.45 19.11 -16.65
C LYS A 30 -8.20 18.53 -15.45
N ILE A 31 -9.52 18.39 -15.58
CA ILE A 31 -10.32 17.67 -14.58
C ILE A 31 -10.18 16.18 -14.89
N HIS A 32 -9.63 15.44 -13.93
CA HIS A 32 -9.53 13.98 -13.98
C HIS A 32 -10.60 13.37 -13.08
N THR A 33 -11.28 12.32 -13.56
CA THR A 33 -12.23 11.56 -12.76
C THR A 33 -11.50 10.79 -11.66
N THR A 34 -12.12 10.73 -10.48
CA THR A 34 -11.45 10.22 -9.28
C THR A 34 -11.45 8.70 -9.24
N ALA A 35 -10.37 8.15 -8.69
CA ALA A 35 -10.24 6.74 -8.40
C ALA A 35 -9.12 6.47 -7.39
N THR A 36 -9.27 5.40 -6.62
CA THR A 36 -8.52 5.14 -5.40
C THR A 36 -7.05 4.73 -5.57
N THR A 37 -6.60 3.70 -6.31
CA THR A 37 -6.75 3.28 -7.73
C THR A 37 -5.98 4.09 -8.76
N ARG A 38 -5.93 5.43 -8.66
CA ARG A 38 -5.15 6.23 -9.63
C ARG A 38 -3.72 5.72 -9.79
N SER A 39 -3.14 5.09 -8.76
CA SER A 39 -1.84 4.40 -8.83
C SER A 39 -1.70 3.41 -9.99
N TRP A 40 -2.63 2.47 -10.15
CA TRP A 40 -2.56 1.48 -11.25
C TRP A 40 -2.94 2.10 -12.60
N ASP A 41 -3.90 3.03 -12.57
CA ASP A 41 -4.24 4.01 -13.62
C ASP A 41 -3.02 4.66 -14.29
N PHE A 42 -2.22 5.27 -13.41
CA PHE A 42 -1.01 6.04 -13.69
C PHE A 42 0.13 5.17 -14.21
N LEU A 43 0.21 3.91 -13.77
CA LEU A 43 1.12 2.90 -14.32
C LEU A 43 0.63 2.30 -15.66
N GLY A 44 -0.47 2.81 -16.22
CA GLY A 44 -1.06 2.31 -17.47
C GLY A 44 -1.78 0.96 -17.35
N LEU A 45 -1.88 0.39 -16.15
CA LEU A 45 -2.55 -0.89 -15.89
C LEU A 45 -4.05 -0.67 -15.68
N ASN A 46 -4.73 -0.14 -16.69
CA ASN A 46 -6.15 0.16 -16.60
C ASN A 46 -7.00 -1.14 -16.63
N TYR A 47 -7.84 -1.33 -15.63
CA TYR A 47 -8.74 -2.50 -15.51
C TYR A 47 -9.95 -2.40 -16.46
N GLN A 48 -10.47 -1.19 -16.71
CA GLN A 48 -11.68 -0.96 -17.49
C GLN A 48 -11.43 -0.82 -19.00
N MET A 49 -10.21 -0.47 -19.44
CA MET A 49 -9.91 -0.30 -20.86
C MET A 49 -9.75 -1.64 -21.60
N THR A 50 -10.65 -1.87 -22.55
CA THR A 50 -10.63 -3.04 -23.44
C THR A 50 -9.56 -2.98 -24.53
N GLY A 51 -8.90 -1.83 -24.76
CA GLY A 51 -7.85 -1.63 -25.77
C GLY A 51 -6.44 -1.53 -25.16
N THR A 52 -5.52 -2.35 -25.70
CA THR A 52 -4.04 -2.34 -25.59
C THR A 52 -3.36 -2.30 -24.21
N SER A 53 -3.81 -1.47 -23.27
CA SER A 53 -3.15 -1.26 -21.96
C SER A 53 -3.50 -2.31 -20.89
N SER A 54 -4.60 -3.05 -21.06
CA SER A 54 -4.98 -4.19 -20.19
C SER A 54 -4.24 -5.51 -20.50
N GLY A 55 -3.25 -5.49 -21.40
CA GLY A 55 -2.53 -6.68 -21.88
C GLY A 55 -1.85 -7.50 -20.77
N LEU A 56 -1.13 -6.86 -19.84
CA LEU A 56 -0.45 -7.56 -18.74
C LEU A 56 -1.43 -8.21 -17.76
N LEU A 57 -2.48 -7.49 -17.36
CA LEU A 57 -3.50 -8.02 -16.44
C LEU A 57 -4.25 -9.21 -17.07
N LYS A 58 -4.68 -9.11 -18.33
CA LYS A 58 -5.34 -10.22 -19.01
C LYS A 58 -4.39 -11.39 -19.28
N GLY A 59 -3.17 -11.12 -19.73
CA GLY A 59 -2.15 -12.14 -20.01
C GLY A 59 -1.64 -12.88 -18.77
N SER A 60 -1.70 -12.26 -17.60
CA SER A 60 -1.41 -12.89 -16.29
C SER A 60 -2.66 -13.41 -15.58
N ASN A 61 -3.83 -13.39 -16.23
CA ASN A 61 -5.13 -13.73 -15.62
C ASN A 61 -5.35 -13.01 -14.26
N TYR A 62 -4.97 -11.74 -14.18
CA TYR A 62 -5.02 -10.86 -13.01
C TYR A 62 -4.26 -11.40 -11.79
N GLY A 63 -3.31 -12.31 -12.00
CA GLY A 63 -2.56 -13.03 -10.98
C GLY A 63 -3.29 -14.22 -10.37
N GLU A 64 -4.31 -14.79 -11.03
CA GLU A 64 -4.99 -15.99 -10.56
C GLU A 64 -3.98 -17.12 -10.22
N ASP A 65 -4.22 -17.77 -9.08
CA ASP A 65 -3.42 -18.83 -8.49
C ASP A 65 -1.95 -18.52 -8.17
N VAL A 66 -1.51 -17.27 -8.34
CA VAL A 66 -0.31 -16.72 -7.68
C VAL A 66 -0.63 -16.48 -6.20
N ILE A 67 0.31 -16.80 -5.32
CA ILE A 67 0.22 -16.66 -3.87
C ILE A 67 1.24 -15.61 -3.41
N ILE A 68 0.74 -14.49 -2.90
CA ILE A 68 1.56 -13.42 -2.34
C ILE A 68 1.58 -13.55 -0.81
N GLY A 69 2.75 -13.86 -0.26
CA GLY A 69 3.04 -13.82 1.16
C GLY A 69 3.27 -12.38 1.62
N VAL A 70 2.51 -11.90 2.60
CA VAL A 70 2.60 -10.56 3.17
C VAL A 70 3.12 -10.66 4.61
N VAL A 71 4.36 -10.20 4.83
CA VAL A 71 5.01 -10.22 6.15
C VAL A 71 4.91 -8.81 6.75
N ASP A 72 3.94 -8.61 7.64
CA ASP A 72 3.52 -7.27 8.08
C ASP A 72 2.80 -7.31 9.46
N THR A 73 1.93 -6.34 9.78
CA THR A 73 1.15 -6.25 11.03
C THR A 73 -0.10 -7.14 11.08
N GLY A 74 -0.33 -7.97 10.06
CA GLY A 74 -1.49 -8.87 9.93
C GLY A 74 -2.44 -8.46 8.80
N ILE A 75 -3.69 -8.89 8.88
CA ILE A 75 -4.75 -8.45 7.95
C ILE A 75 -6.09 -8.20 8.67
N TRP A 76 -6.92 -7.31 8.13
CA TRP A 76 -8.33 -7.17 8.51
C TRP A 76 -9.24 -7.91 7.51
N PRO A 77 -9.60 -9.18 7.78
CA PRO A 77 -10.19 -10.07 6.77
C PRO A 77 -11.59 -9.66 6.31
N GLU A 78 -12.34 -8.90 7.11
CA GLU A 78 -13.69 -8.41 6.77
C GLU A 78 -13.68 -7.22 5.78
N SER A 79 -12.50 -6.76 5.32
CA SER A 79 -12.41 -5.71 4.30
C SER A 79 -12.93 -6.20 2.95
N ARG A 80 -13.72 -5.35 2.25
CA ARG A 80 -14.18 -5.63 0.87
C ARG A 80 -13.03 -5.98 -0.09
N SER A 81 -11.82 -5.45 0.17
CA SER A 81 -10.62 -5.76 -0.61
C SER A 81 -10.18 -7.23 -0.53
N PHE A 82 -10.74 -8.03 0.37
CA PHE A 82 -10.42 -9.45 0.53
C PHE A 82 -11.62 -10.39 0.30
N SER A 83 -12.67 -9.91 -0.39
CA SER A 83 -13.73 -10.77 -0.91
C SER A 83 -13.14 -11.89 -1.80
N ASP A 84 -13.66 -13.10 -1.61
CA ASP A 84 -13.31 -14.30 -2.36
C ASP A 84 -14.36 -14.72 -3.41
N GLU A 85 -15.27 -13.79 -3.73
CA GLU A 85 -16.23 -13.92 -4.82
C GLU A 85 -15.54 -14.14 -6.17
N GLY A 86 -16.01 -15.13 -6.93
CA GLY A 86 -15.41 -15.52 -8.22
C GLY A 86 -14.12 -16.34 -8.13
N TYR A 87 -13.62 -16.68 -6.93
CA TYR A 87 -12.42 -17.51 -6.78
C TYR A 87 -12.73 -19.00 -6.87
N GLY A 88 -11.95 -19.70 -7.70
CA GLY A 88 -11.87 -21.16 -7.69
C GLY A 88 -11.24 -21.74 -6.41
N PRO A 89 -11.13 -23.08 -6.31
CA PRO A 89 -10.54 -23.75 -5.15
C PRO A 89 -9.11 -23.24 -4.86
N ILE A 90 -8.66 -23.38 -3.62
CA ILE A 90 -7.29 -23.01 -3.24
C ILE A 90 -6.30 -23.93 -4.01
N PRO A 91 -5.20 -23.39 -4.57
CA PRO A 91 -4.24 -24.20 -5.32
C PRO A 91 -3.72 -25.39 -4.51
N SER A 92 -3.77 -26.60 -5.05
CA SER A 92 -3.41 -27.85 -4.34
C SER A 92 -1.94 -27.93 -3.88
N ARG A 93 -1.08 -27.07 -4.43
CA ARG A 93 0.32 -26.87 -4.00
C ARG A 93 0.49 -26.12 -2.68
N TRP A 94 -0.56 -25.42 -2.23
CA TRP A 94 -0.55 -24.62 -1.01
C TRP A 94 -0.48 -25.51 0.23
N LYS A 95 0.48 -25.24 1.11
CA LYS A 95 0.71 -26.02 2.35
C LYS A 95 0.48 -25.22 3.63
N GLY A 96 0.20 -23.92 3.50
CA GLY A 96 -0.04 -23.05 4.64
C GLY A 96 -1.36 -23.31 5.35
N LYS A 97 -1.43 -22.80 6.58
CA LYS A 97 -2.55 -23.02 7.50
C LYS A 97 -3.26 -21.71 7.85
N CYS A 98 -4.52 -21.84 8.30
CA CYS A 98 -5.20 -20.78 9.01
C CYS A 98 -4.99 -20.96 10.52
N GLN A 99 -4.06 -20.20 11.11
CA GLN A 99 -3.80 -20.24 12.55
C GLN A 99 -4.93 -19.51 13.29
N LEU A 100 -5.70 -20.28 14.08
CA LEU A 100 -6.75 -19.73 14.93
C LEU A 100 -6.16 -18.91 16.09
N GLY A 101 -6.94 -17.96 16.58
CA GLY A 101 -6.63 -17.15 17.75
C GLY A 101 -7.85 -16.36 18.20
N PRO A 102 -7.76 -15.53 19.26
CA PRO A 102 -8.87 -14.67 19.64
C PRO A 102 -9.13 -13.66 18.51
N ASP A 103 -10.39 -13.30 18.29
CA ASP A 103 -10.86 -12.52 17.14
C ASP A 103 -10.51 -13.12 15.74
N TRP A 104 -10.10 -14.39 15.66
CA TRP A 104 -9.76 -15.08 14.41
C TRP A 104 -10.24 -16.54 14.38
N GLY A 105 -11.42 -16.75 13.78
CA GLY A 105 -12.02 -18.07 13.57
C GLY A 105 -11.63 -18.72 12.25
N SER A 106 -12.15 -19.93 11.99
CA SER A 106 -11.93 -20.70 10.75
C SER A 106 -12.30 -19.92 9.49
N ASN A 107 -13.34 -19.08 9.58
CA ASN A 107 -13.92 -18.35 8.46
C ASN A 107 -13.14 -17.08 8.08
N ASN A 108 -12.09 -16.73 8.83
CA ASN A 108 -11.24 -15.57 8.52
C ASN A 108 -10.17 -15.87 7.46
N CYS A 109 -9.93 -17.16 7.15
CA CYS A 109 -9.31 -17.56 5.89
C CYS A 109 -10.40 -17.97 4.89
N THR A 110 -10.21 -17.57 3.64
CA THR A 110 -11.18 -17.69 2.54
C THR A 110 -10.47 -18.20 1.29
N ARG A 111 -11.14 -18.29 0.13
CA ARG A 111 -10.44 -18.54 -1.14
C ARG A 111 -9.55 -17.35 -1.58
N LYS A 112 -9.64 -16.19 -0.91
CA LYS A 112 -8.79 -15.02 -1.11
C LYS A 112 -7.63 -14.97 -0.12
N ILE A 113 -7.92 -15.02 1.19
CA ILE A 113 -6.91 -15.12 2.25
C ILE A 113 -6.73 -16.60 2.57
N ILE A 114 -5.80 -17.27 1.88
CA ILE A 114 -5.71 -18.75 1.88
C ILE A 114 -4.95 -19.32 3.08
N GLY A 115 -4.26 -18.46 3.85
CA GLY A 115 -3.66 -18.82 5.12
C GLY A 115 -3.20 -17.60 5.89
N ALA A 116 -3.04 -17.77 7.20
CA ALA A 116 -2.72 -16.70 8.11
C ALA A 116 -1.99 -17.25 9.35
N ARG A 117 -0.87 -16.64 9.71
CA ARG A 117 -0.03 -17.00 10.86
C ARG A 117 0.38 -15.75 11.62
N PHE A 118 0.79 -15.90 12.88
CA PHE A 118 1.35 -14.81 13.70
C PHE A 118 2.55 -15.27 14.53
N TYR A 119 3.51 -14.37 14.73
CA TYR A 119 4.82 -14.67 15.32
C TYR A 119 5.16 -13.69 16.44
N THR A 120 5.37 -14.19 17.65
CA THR A 120 5.63 -13.39 18.87
C THR A 120 7.09 -13.46 19.35
N ALA A 121 7.92 -14.32 18.74
CA ALA A 121 9.31 -14.51 19.15
C ALA A 121 10.11 -13.20 19.10
N GLY A 122 10.81 -12.86 20.18
CA GLY A 122 11.61 -11.64 20.29
C GLY A 122 10.80 -10.32 20.32
N VAL A 123 9.47 -10.37 20.40
CA VAL A 123 8.61 -9.20 20.52
C VAL A 123 8.48 -8.82 22.00
N LEU A 124 8.57 -7.52 22.32
CA LEU A 124 8.42 -7.04 23.69
C LEU A 124 6.99 -7.25 24.20
N ASP A 125 6.85 -7.79 25.41
CA ASP A 125 5.59 -7.98 26.15
C ASP A 125 4.59 -6.82 26.02
N LYS A 126 5.07 -5.58 26.09
CA LYS A 126 4.23 -4.37 26.02
C LYS A 126 3.51 -4.21 24.68
N HIS A 127 4.09 -4.73 23.58
CA HIS A 127 3.46 -4.72 22.26
C HIS A 127 2.47 -5.88 22.12
N LEU A 128 2.77 -7.04 22.70
CA LEU A 128 1.87 -8.20 22.71
C LEU A 128 0.62 -7.98 23.57
N LYS A 129 0.76 -7.32 24.74
CA LYS A 129 -0.34 -6.98 25.65
C LYS A 129 -1.27 -5.87 25.13
N ALA A 130 -0.86 -5.15 24.09
CA ALA A 130 -1.65 -4.10 23.45
C ALA A 130 -2.41 -4.59 22.20
N ASP A 131 -2.36 -5.88 21.89
CA ASP A 131 -2.89 -6.49 20.67
C ASP A 131 -3.52 -7.86 20.99
N THR A 132 -4.28 -8.42 20.07
CA THR A 132 -4.79 -9.79 20.15
C THR A 132 -3.76 -10.76 19.57
N LEU A 133 -3.49 -11.88 20.24
CA LEU A 133 -2.62 -12.95 19.74
C LEU A 133 -3.31 -13.77 18.63
N SER A 134 -3.50 -13.14 17.47
CA SER A 134 -4.03 -13.73 16.26
C SER A 134 -3.50 -12.99 15.01
N PRO A 135 -3.70 -13.51 13.79
CA PRO A 135 -3.26 -12.84 12.55
C PRO A 135 -3.99 -11.52 12.22
N ARG A 136 -4.95 -11.11 13.05
CA ARG A 136 -5.74 -9.88 12.86
C ARG A 136 -4.86 -8.63 12.95
N ASP A 137 -5.02 -7.73 12.00
CA ASP A 137 -4.37 -6.43 12.00
C ASP A 137 -5.07 -5.48 12.99
N ARG A 138 -4.33 -4.96 13.96
CA ARG A 138 -4.77 -3.86 14.84
C ARG A 138 -4.08 -2.53 14.52
N ASN A 139 -3.18 -2.51 13.53
CA ASN A 139 -2.39 -1.34 13.14
C ASN A 139 -2.91 -0.70 11.83
N GLY A 140 -3.25 -1.53 10.84
CA GLY A 140 -3.76 -1.14 9.52
C GLY A 140 -2.72 -1.20 8.40
N HIS A 141 -1.43 -1.20 8.72
CA HIS A 141 -0.35 -1.20 7.73
C HIS A 141 -0.35 -2.47 6.85
N GLY A 142 -0.43 -3.66 7.46
CA GLY A 142 -0.52 -4.93 6.73
C GLY A 142 -1.76 -5.03 5.86
N THR A 143 -2.91 -4.57 6.35
CA THR A 143 -4.16 -4.46 5.57
C THR A 143 -3.99 -3.56 4.35
N HIS A 144 -3.34 -2.40 4.51
CA HIS A 144 -3.08 -1.46 3.42
C HIS A 144 -2.10 -2.01 2.38
N CYS A 145 -1.02 -2.67 2.83
CA CYS A 145 -0.03 -3.30 1.94
C CYS A 145 -0.63 -4.50 1.19
N ALA A 146 -1.35 -5.39 1.87
CA ALA A 146 -2.01 -6.55 1.26
C ALA A 146 -3.05 -6.14 0.20
N SER A 147 -3.88 -5.12 0.50
CA SER A 147 -4.86 -4.60 -0.46
C SER A 147 -4.22 -3.82 -1.62
N THR A 148 -3.06 -3.19 -1.42
CA THR A 148 -2.28 -2.58 -2.52
C THR A 148 -1.67 -3.63 -3.45
N ALA A 149 -1.12 -4.73 -2.91
CA ALA A 149 -0.54 -5.80 -3.72
C ALA A 149 -1.62 -6.61 -4.46
N ALA A 150 -2.65 -7.05 -3.74
CA ALA A 150 -3.62 -8.03 -4.20
C ALA A 150 -5.06 -7.78 -3.72
N GLY A 151 -5.47 -6.54 -3.47
CA GLY A 151 -6.89 -6.25 -3.20
C GLY A 151 -7.79 -6.69 -4.36
N SER A 152 -8.87 -7.41 -4.04
CA SER A 152 -10.03 -7.59 -4.93
C SER A 152 -10.61 -6.22 -5.33
N ILE A 153 -11.43 -6.19 -6.38
CA ILE A 153 -12.00 -4.94 -6.90
C ILE A 153 -13.10 -4.43 -5.95
N VAL A 154 -13.01 -3.17 -5.54
CA VAL A 154 -13.92 -2.53 -4.57
C VAL A 154 -14.42 -1.20 -5.13
N GLU A 155 -15.65 -1.19 -5.62
CA GLU A 155 -16.29 0.02 -6.14
C GLU A 155 -16.68 1.01 -5.01
N ALA A 156 -16.76 2.29 -5.38
CA ALA A 156 -17.07 3.42 -4.49
C ALA A 156 -16.22 3.47 -3.19
N ALA A 157 -14.95 3.12 -3.29
CA ALA A 157 -13.97 3.26 -2.21
C ALA A 157 -13.42 4.70 -2.17
N SER A 158 -13.59 5.37 -1.03
CA SER A 158 -13.04 6.70 -0.76
C SER A 158 -12.52 6.78 0.69
N PHE A 159 -11.66 7.76 0.97
CA PHE A 159 -11.36 8.19 2.33
C PHE A 159 -12.23 9.41 2.66
N ASN A 160 -13.45 9.16 3.12
CA ASN A 160 -14.46 10.20 3.43
C ASN A 160 -14.70 11.17 2.24
N GLY A 161 -14.88 10.63 1.04
CA GLY A 161 -15.03 11.38 -0.21
C GLY A 161 -13.71 11.75 -0.90
N LEU A 162 -12.57 11.73 -0.21
CA LEU A 162 -11.27 11.91 -0.86
C LEU A 162 -10.88 10.64 -1.65
N ALA A 163 -10.35 10.83 -2.86
CA ALA A 163 -9.90 9.74 -3.75
C ALA A 163 -10.96 8.68 -4.09
N GLU A 164 -12.23 9.06 -4.19
CA GLU A 164 -13.35 8.17 -4.51
C GLU A 164 -13.17 7.42 -5.84
N GLY A 165 -13.31 6.09 -5.84
CA GLY A 165 -13.52 5.26 -7.03
C GLY A 165 -13.27 3.76 -6.77
N VAL A 166 -12.66 3.04 -7.71
CA VAL A 166 -12.68 1.56 -7.77
C VAL A 166 -11.40 0.91 -7.22
N ALA A 167 -11.20 0.84 -5.89
CA ALA A 167 -9.97 0.33 -5.27
C ALA A 167 -9.63 -1.11 -5.71
N ARG A 168 -8.37 -1.38 -6.05
CA ARG A 168 -7.86 -2.72 -6.39
C ARG A 168 -6.37 -2.86 -6.11
N GLY A 169 -5.90 -4.09 -5.94
CA GLY A 169 -4.48 -4.40 -5.94
C GLY A 169 -3.88 -4.52 -7.34
N GLY A 170 -2.55 -4.63 -7.43
CA GLY A 170 -1.82 -4.82 -8.69
C GLY A 170 -2.21 -6.12 -9.40
N ALA A 171 -2.34 -7.21 -8.62
CA ALA A 171 -2.84 -8.52 -9.03
C ALA A 171 -4.17 -8.85 -8.33
N PRO A 172 -5.33 -8.37 -8.82
CA PRO A 172 -6.60 -8.50 -8.11
C PRO A 172 -7.05 -9.94 -7.82
N ARG A 173 -6.63 -10.94 -8.62
CA ARG A 173 -6.98 -12.36 -8.46
C ARG A 173 -5.92 -13.20 -7.75
N ALA A 174 -4.80 -12.60 -7.33
CA ALA A 174 -3.80 -13.31 -6.53
C ALA A 174 -4.34 -13.67 -5.14
N ARG A 175 -3.94 -14.84 -4.65
CA ARG A 175 -4.21 -15.31 -3.28
C ARG A 175 -3.27 -14.60 -2.31
N ILE A 176 -3.74 -14.38 -1.08
CA ILE A 176 -2.97 -13.72 -0.01
C ILE A 176 -2.67 -14.74 1.09
N ALA A 177 -1.40 -14.81 1.49
CA ALA A 177 -0.95 -15.53 2.68
C ALA A 177 -0.39 -14.53 3.69
N VAL A 178 -0.89 -14.55 4.93
CA VAL A 178 -0.62 -13.50 5.92
C VAL A 178 0.34 -13.98 6.99
N TYR A 179 1.39 -13.21 7.23
CA TYR A 179 2.45 -13.54 8.18
C TYR A 179 2.65 -12.38 9.15
N LYS A 180 1.81 -12.30 10.19
CA LYS A 180 1.87 -11.22 11.19
C LYS A 180 3.15 -11.33 12.03
N SER A 181 4.12 -10.48 11.74
CA SER A 181 5.39 -10.37 12.47
C SER A 181 5.58 -9.02 13.16
N GLY A 182 4.78 -8.02 12.77
CA GLY A 182 4.73 -6.68 13.36
C GLY A 182 3.63 -6.54 14.41
N TRP A 183 3.93 -5.83 15.50
CA TRP A 183 3.06 -5.65 16.66
C TRP A 183 3.04 -4.20 17.14
N GLY A 184 1.94 -3.79 17.80
CA GLY A 184 1.78 -2.42 18.31
C GLY A 184 1.86 -1.37 17.19
N SER A 185 2.76 -0.39 17.34
CA SER A 185 2.98 0.68 16.36
C SER A 185 3.80 0.26 15.12
N GLY A 186 3.79 -1.02 14.74
CA GLY A 186 4.63 -1.55 13.65
C GLY A 186 6.04 -1.93 14.11
N SER A 187 6.17 -2.52 15.29
CA SER A 187 7.44 -3.05 15.80
C SER A 187 7.64 -4.50 15.34
N PHE A 188 8.73 -4.75 14.62
CA PHE A 188 9.12 -6.06 14.10
C PHE A 188 10.35 -6.58 14.84
N SER A 189 10.42 -7.88 15.12
CA SER A 189 11.62 -8.52 15.64
C SER A 189 12.30 -9.32 14.52
N THR A 190 13.62 -9.40 14.52
CA THR A 190 14.35 -10.22 13.53
C THR A 190 13.92 -11.68 13.58
N ALA A 191 13.63 -12.20 14.78
CA ALA A 191 13.18 -13.59 14.97
C ALA A 191 11.76 -13.82 14.43
N SER A 192 10.82 -12.88 14.64
CA SER A 192 9.45 -13.01 14.13
C SER A 192 9.41 -12.91 12.60
N VAL A 193 10.25 -12.06 12.01
CA VAL A 193 10.35 -11.92 10.54
C VAL A 193 11.06 -13.11 9.89
N LEU A 194 12.14 -13.63 10.47
CA LEU A 194 12.82 -14.81 9.92
C LEU A 194 11.93 -16.06 9.99
N ALA A 195 11.19 -16.26 11.10
CA ALA A 195 10.21 -17.33 11.22
C ALA A 195 9.07 -17.17 10.19
N ALA A 196 8.57 -15.94 9.97
CA ALA A 196 7.60 -15.64 8.93
C ALA A 196 8.08 -15.99 7.51
N ILE A 197 9.33 -15.66 7.18
CA ILE A 197 9.91 -15.99 5.87
C ILE A 197 10.08 -17.51 5.71
N ASP A 198 10.57 -18.20 6.75
CA ASP A 198 10.79 -19.65 6.71
C ASP A 198 9.47 -20.43 6.54
N ASP A 199 8.44 -20.12 7.33
CA ASP A 199 7.11 -20.71 7.16
C ASP A 199 6.53 -20.39 5.76
N ALA A 200 6.75 -19.18 5.22
CA ALA A 200 6.26 -18.81 3.89
C ALA A 200 6.94 -19.60 2.75
N ILE A 201 8.24 -19.88 2.87
CA ILE A 201 8.98 -20.77 1.96
C ILE A 201 8.37 -22.18 1.97
N HIS A 202 8.08 -22.73 3.15
CA HIS A 202 7.52 -24.07 3.29
C HIS A 202 6.04 -24.17 2.88
N ASP A 203 5.26 -23.11 3.13
CA ASP A 203 3.85 -22.97 2.76
C ASP A 203 3.67 -22.90 1.23
N GLY A 204 4.69 -22.39 0.50
CA GLY A 204 4.75 -22.38 -0.96
C GLY A 204 4.24 -21.10 -1.62
N VAL A 205 4.57 -19.93 -1.05
CA VAL A 205 4.30 -18.62 -1.69
C VAL A 205 5.18 -18.41 -2.92
N ASP A 206 4.73 -17.61 -3.90
CA ASP A 206 5.52 -17.28 -5.11
C ASP A 206 6.26 -15.95 -4.98
N VAL A 207 5.64 -15.02 -4.26
CA VAL A 207 6.16 -13.67 -4.01
C VAL A 207 6.05 -13.34 -2.53
N LEU A 208 7.12 -12.82 -1.94
CA LEU A 208 7.15 -12.25 -0.61
C LEU A 208 7.16 -10.72 -0.69
N SER A 209 6.16 -10.08 -0.09
CA SER A 209 6.05 -8.63 0.06
C SER A 209 6.33 -8.26 1.51
N LEU A 210 7.41 -7.49 1.73
CA LEU A 210 7.86 -7.05 3.05
C LEU A 210 8.02 -5.52 3.08
N SER A 211 6.98 -4.81 3.53
CA SER A 211 6.98 -3.36 3.70
C SER A 211 7.70 -2.92 4.99
N ILE A 212 8.84 -3.54 5.30
CA ILE A 212 9.58 -3.36 6.56
C ILE A 212 10.98 -2.77 6.30
N GLY A 213 11.40 -1.86 7.16
CA GLY A 213 12.76 -1.34 7.21
C GLY A 213 13.66 -2.14 8.15
N GLY A 214 14.98 -2.02 7.97
CA GLY A 214 15.99 -2.65 8.81
C GLY A 214 17.27 -2.92 8.01
N ARG A 215 18.41 -2.40 8.46
CA ARG A 215 19.68 -2.53 7.72
C ARG A 215 20.19 -3.98 7.78
N GLY A 216 19.98 -4.75 6.71
CA GLY A 216 20.60 -6.06 6.46
C GLY A 216 20.19 -7.24 7.35
N GLN A 217 19.41 -7.04 8.42
CA GLN A 217 19.15 -8.05 9.45
C GLN A 217 18.33 -9.29 8.98
N VAL A 218 17.69 -9.21 7.82
CA VAL A 218 16.84 -10.29 7.26
C VAL A 218 17.36 -10.82 5.90
N ALA A 219 18.57 -10.41 5.51
CA ALA A 219 19.17 -10.73 4.20
C ALA A 219 19.27 -12.25 3.92
N PHE A 220 19.63 -13.06 4.92
CA PHE A 220 19.75 -14.52 4.78
C PHE A 220 18.39 -15.22 4.61
N GLY A 221 17.33 -14.77 5.30
CA GLY A 221 15.98 -15.29 5.07
C GLY A 221 15.52 -15.02 3.64
N ALA A 222 15.76 -13.79 3.15
CA ALA A 222 15.48 -13.44 1.76
C ALA A 222 16.33 -14.23 0.75
N LEU A 223 17.60 -14.56 1.07
CA LEU A 223 18.45 -15.39 0.23
C LEU A 223 17.88 -16.80 0.08
N HIS A 224 17.44 -17.42 1.18
CA HIS A 224 16.83 -18.75 1.15
C HIS A 224 15.52 -18.76 0.33
N ALA A 225 14.70 -17.72 0.45
CA ALA A 225 13.49 -17.57 -0.37
C ALA A 225 13.83 -17.51 -1.87
N VAL A 226 14.79 -16.68 -2.27
CA VAL A 226 15.22 -16.56 -3.68
C VAL A 226 15.86 -17.85 -4.20
N GLN A 227 16.63 -18.56 -3.38
CA GLN A 227 17.17 -19.89 -3.70
C GLN A 227 16.08 -20.95 -3.94
N LYS A 228 14.85 -20.72 -3.43
CA LYS A 228 13.66 -21.57 -3.68
C LYS A 228 12.78 -21.04 -4.82
N GLY A 229 13.23 -20.02 -5.55
CA GLY A 229 12.51 -19.40 -6.67
C GLY A 229 11.47 -18.35 -6.26
N ILE A 230 11.42 -17.95 -4.99
CA ILE A 230 10.44 -16.99 -4.47
C ILE A 230 10.98 -15.57 -4.67
N THR A 231 10.20 -14.72 -5.35
CA THR A 231 10.59 -13.32 -5.56
C THR A 231 10.37 -12.53 -4.27
N VAL A 232 11.39 -11.80 -3.79
CA VAL A 232 11.30 -11.02 -2.55
C VAL A 232 11.34 -9.53 -2.84
N VAL A 233 10.34 -8.80 -2.36
CA VAL A 233 10.16 -7.35 -2.54
C VAL A 233 10.23 -6.66 -1.19
N TYR A 234 11.13 -5.69 -1.06
CA TYR A 234 11.34 -4.88 0.15
C TYR A 234 11.16 -3.39 -0.12
N ALA A 235 10.68 -2.65 0.88
CA ALA A 235 10.78 -1.20 0.90
C ALA A 235 12.25 -0.75 1.06
N ALA A 236 12.65 0.34 0.39
CA ALA A 236 13.98 0.92 0.52
C ALA A 236 14.26 1.52 1.92
N GLY A 237 13.21 1.98 2.60
CA GLY A 237 13.28 2.77 3.84
C GLY A 237 12.92 4.24 3.61
N ASN A 238 12.60 4.95 4.69
CA ASN A 238 12.07 6.32 4.65
C ASN A 238 13.06 7.38 5.16
N ASP A 239 14.29 7.00 5.54
CA ASP A 239 15.30 7.86 6.20
C ASP A 239 15.97 8.89 5.25
N GLY A 240 15.42 9.09 4.05
CA GLY A 240 15.91 10.06 3.06
C GLY A 240 15.71 11.52 3.49
N PRO A 241 16.15 12.51 2.70
CA PRO A 241 16.72 12.40 1.35
C PRO A 241 18.26 12.28 1.34
N ARG A 242 18.92 12.15 2.50
CA ARG A 242 20.38 12.04 2.57
C ARG A 242 20.88 10.79 1.83
N PRO A 243 22.07 10.82 1.20
CA PRO A 243 22.70 9.61 0.65
C PRO A 243 22.91 8.52 1.70
N GLN A 244 23.06 7.26 1.26
CA GLN A 244 23.39 6.10 2.12
C GLN A 244 22.35 5.79 3.22
N THR A 245 21.08 6.06 2.92
CA THR A 245 19.92 5.87 3.81
C THR A 245 19.13 4.57 3.56
N VAL A 246 19.27 3.97 2.37
CA VAL A 246 18.59 2.71 1.99
C VAL A 246 19.02 1.54 2.90
N GLY A 247 18.05 0.79 3.42
CA GLY A 247 18.29 -0.31 4.38
C GLY A 247 18.38 -1.71 3.76
N ASN A 248 17.45 -2.06 2.87
CA ASN A 248 17.36 -3.38 2.25
C ASN A 248 18.19 -3.43 0.96
N ILE A 249 19.50 -3.66 1.06
CA ILE A 249 20.46 -3.54 -0.06
C ILE A 249 20.98 -4.87 -0.62
N SER A 250 20.29 -5.99 -0.37
CA SER A 250 20.75 -7.31 -0.84
C SER A 250 20.57 -7.46 -2.36
N PRO A 251 21.57 -7.95 -3.12
CA PRO A 251 21.50 -7.98 -4.59
C PRO A 251 20.49 -8.99 -5.15
N TRP A 252 19.96 -9.89 -4.30
CA TRP A 252 18.95 -10.88 -4.66
C TRP A 252 17.50 -10.43 -4.41
N VAL A 253 17.26 -9.23 -3.84
CA VAL A 253 15.90 -8.72 -3.56
C VAL A 253 15.55 -7.52 -4.44
N ILE A 254 14.25 -7.31 -4.66
CA ILE A 254 13.74 -6.11 -5.32
C ILE A 254 13.53 -5.02 -4.25
N THR A 255 14.39 -4.01 -4.26
CA THR A 255 14.32 -2.87 -3.32
C THR A 255 13.58 -1.70 -3.94
N VAL A 256 12.43 -1.35 -3.38
CA VAL A 256 11.49 -0.38 -3.96
C VAL A 256 11.58 0.97 -3.26
N ALA A 257 11.88 2.01 -4.03
CA ALA A 257 11.81 3.41 -3.60
C ALA A 257 10.39 4.00 -3.81
N ALA A 258 10.04 5.02 -3.04
CA ALA A 258 8.76 5.71 -3.17
C ALA A 258 8.83 6.90 -4.15
N SER A 259 7.79 7.08 -4.97
CA SER A 259 7.61 8.22 -5.87
C SER A 259 6.20 8.83 -5.73
N LYS A 260 5.98 10.01 -6.30
CA LYS A 260 4.65 10.65 -6.34
C LYS A 260 3.90 10.20 -7.59
N VAL A 261 2.57 10.14 -7.48
CA VAL A 261 1.65 10.01 -8.63
C VAL A 261 1.13 11.40 -9.04
N ASP A 262 0.41 11.47 -10.16
CA ASP A 262 -0.22 12.69 -10.69
C ASP A 262 -1.43 13.21 -9.88
N ARG A 263 -1.85 12.50 -8.84
CA ARG A 263 -2.93 12.92 -7.93
C ARG A 263 -2.40 13.75 -6.75
N SER A 264 -3.02 14.89 -6.50
CA SER A 264 -2.85 15.68 -5.28
C SER A 264 -4.19 15.90 -4.57
N PHE A 265 -4.14 16.32 -3.31
CA PHE A 265 -5.32 16.67 -2.49
C PHE A 265 -5.28 18.15 -2.13
N PRO A 266 -5.72 19.06 -3.02
CA PRO A 266 -5.70 20.49 -2.76
C PRO A 266 -6.71 20.85 -1.66
N THR A 267 -6.38 21.86 -0.86
CA THR A 267 -7.27 22.40 0.18
C THR A 267 -7.20 23.92 0.14
N VAL A 268 -8.34 24.55 -0.10
CA VAL A 268 -8.45 26.02 -0.18
C VAL A 268 -8.58 26.59 1.22
N ILE A 269 -7.58 27.36 1.64
CA ILE A 269 -7.59 28.15 2.86
C ILE A 269 -8.06 29.56 2.50
N THR A 270 -9.19 30.01 3.05
CA THR A 270 -9.68 31.38 2.86
C THR A 270 -9.35 32.20 4.11
N LEU A 271 -8.57 33.26 3.93
CA LEU A 271 -8.17 34.19 4.99
C LEU A 271 -9.27 35.25 5.25
N GLY A 272 -9.20 35.93 6.40
CA GLY A 272 -10.18 36.95 6.79
C GLY A 272 -10.27 38.16 5.83
N ASN A 273 -9.20 38.43 5.06
CA ASN A 273 -9.18 39.42 3.98
C ASN A 273 -9.76 38.89 2.64
N LYS A 274 -10.42 37.71 2.65
CA LYS A 274 -10.93 36.96 1.48
C LYS A 274 -9.87 36.40 0.52
N GLN A 275 -8.58 36.55 0.83
CA GLN A 275 -7.52 35.93 0.03
C GLN A 275 -7.58 34.40 0.17
N GLN A 276 -7.41 33.70 -0.95
CA GLN A 276 -7.39 32.24 -1.00
C GLN A 276 -5.97 31.73 -1.23
N ILE A 277 -5.58 30.71 -0.47
CA ILE A 277 -4.30 29.99 -0.60
C ILE A 277 -4.60 28.51 -0.78
N VAL A 278 -4.02 27.87 -1.79
CA VAL A 278 -4.19 26.43 -2.03
C VAL A 278 -3.05 25.66 -1.35
N GLY A 279 -3.35 25.03 -0.22
CA GLY A 279 -2.47 24.06 0.44
C GLY A 279 -2.74 22.64 -0.06
N GLN A 280 -2.10 21.66 0.60
CA GLN A 280 -2.44 20.23 0.46
C GLN A 280 -2.79 19.65 1.83
N SER A 281 -3.88 18.90 1.91
CA SER A 281 -4.33 18.25 3.13
C SER A 281 -5.24 17.05 2.82
N LEU A 282 -5.37 16.14 3.78
CA LEU A 282 -6.35 15.04 3.77
C LEU A 282 -7.58 15.39 4.64
N TYR A 283 -7.90 16.67 4.76
CA TYR A 283 -9.04 17.15 5.55
C TYR A 283 -10.37 16.89 4.82
N TYR A 284 -11.34 16.30 5.54
CA TYR A 284 -12.59 15.80 4.96
C TYR A 284 -13.87 16.21 5.73
N GLN A 285 -13.79 17.14 6.70
CA GLN A 285 -14.98 17.52 7.46
C GLN A 285 -15.99 18.30 6.59
N ALA A 286 -17.11 17.64 6.27
CA ALA A 286 -18.21 18.19 5.48
C ALA A 286 -19.32 18.86 6.32
N LYS A 287 -19.04 19.29 7.56
CA LYS A 287 -20.01 19.96 8.44
C LYS A 287 -19.41 21.13 9.20
N ASN A 288 -20.12 22.25 9.21
CA ASN A 288 -19.89 23.41 10.07
C ASN A 288 -20.17 23.06 11.54
N SER A 289 -19.27 22.34 12.21
CA SER A 289 -19.13 22.43 13.67
C SER A 289 -18.27 23.65 13.98
N SER A 290 -18.85 24.68 14.59
CA SER A 290 -18.21 25.95 14.95
C SER A 290 -17.13 25.87 16.04
N GLY A 291 -16.62 24.67 16.34
CA GLY A 291 -15.51 24.42 17.24
C GLY A 291 -14.18 24.43 16.50
N SER A 292 -13.57 25.61 16.36
CA SER A 292 -12.22 25.76 15.84
C SER A 292 -11.19 25.18 16.82
N SER A 293 -10.86 23.89 16.69
CA SER A 293 -9.68 23.31 17.32
C SER A 293 -8.53 23.26 16.30
N PHE A 294 -7.35 23.73 16.72
CA PHE A 294 -6.14 23.63 15.89
C PHE A 294 -5.63 22.18 15.91
N ALA A 295 -6.01 21.40 14.90
CA ALA A 295 -5.31 20.17 14.56
C ALA A 295 -3.98 20.52 13.87
N GLY A 296 -2.88 19.95 14.33
CA GLY A 296 -1.56 20.19 13.74
C GLY A 296 -1.50 19.72 12.28
N LEU A 297 -1.20 20.63 11.37
CA LEU A 297 -0.89 20.34 9.97
C LEU A 297 0.47 19.63 9.88
N LEU A 298 0.43 18.30 10.05
CA LEU A 298 1.55 17.36 10.00
C LEU A 298 2.57 17.51 11.15
N VAL A 299 2.79 16.43 11.89
CA VAL A 299 4.03 16.25 12.65
C VAL A 299 5.12 15.83 11.65
N GLY A 300 5.83 16.82 11.12
CA GLY A 300 7.09 16.55 10.42
C GLY A 300 8.13 16.08 11.43
N GLN A 301 8.51 14.80 11.36
CA GLN A 301 9.73 14.33 12.02
C GLN A 301 10.92 14.76 11.15
N GLY A 302 11.93 15.39 11.80
CA GLY A 302 13.20 15.77 11.19
C GLY A 302 14.31 14.74 11.44
#